data_AF-F0WVC3-F1
#
_entry.id   AF-F0WVC3-F1
#
_cell.length_a   1.000
_cell.length_b   1.000
_cell.length_c   1.000
_cell.angle_alpha   90.00
_cell.angle_beta   90.00
_cell.angle_gamma   90.00
#
_symmetry.space_group_name_H-M   'P 1'
#
loop_
_entity.id
_entity.type
_entity.pdbx_description
1 polymer ?
#
loop_
_entity_poly.entity_id
_entity_poly.type
_entity_poly.pdbx_seq_one_letter_code
_entity_poly.pdbx_strand_id
1 'polypeptide(L)'
;MEIAVNVRDFLVGMKETITTSEEEMLTNLQDLHEQFTEIMNGFEDQVSEHALSMSPEARIVAHELRVRMYQDWRAKLTEYVFLTASSDDVSNVDAADTEELEEKEAQDQRDSLMRSIKDRLELFQSVVSDYIQVSTQIRTKRPILAPAVSSPSSKNKRALHSDVSDLESDSFIFEIPHFLCGPTLNSV
;
A
#
# COMPACT_ATOMS: atom_id res chain seq x y z
N MET A 1 11.09 3.38 -5.31
CA MET A 1 10.48 4.51 -4.57
C MET A 1 11.21 4.57 -3.25
N GLU A 2 11.73 5.72 -2.85
CA GLU A 2 12.41 5.86 -1.57
C GLU A 2 11.39 6.06 -0.46
N ILE A 3 11.46 5.24 0.59
CA ILE A 3 10.64 5.34 1.80
C ILE A 3 11.53 6.00 2.85
N ALA A 4 11.01 7.01 3.55
CA ALA A 4 11.72 7.62 4.67
C ALA A 4 12.08 6.55 5.71
N VAL A 5 13.29 6.63 6.27
CA VAL A 5 13.75 5.66 7.30
C VAL A 5 13.27 6.07 8.68
N ASN A 6 13.21 7.39 8.94
CA ASN A 6 12.82 7.93 10.23
C ASN A 6 11.47 8.63 10.11
N VAL A 7 10.59 8.41 11.09
CA VAL A 7 9.29 9.06 11.17
C VAL A 7 9.43 10.58 11.26
N ARG A 8 10.46 11.06 11.99
CA ARG A 8 10.72 12.50 12.16
C ARG A 8 11.03 13.20 10.85
N ASP A 9 11.67 12.51 9.91
CA ASP A 9 12.06 13.08 8.62
C ASP A 9 10.85 13.40 7.74
N PHE A 10 9.71 12.73 7.96
CA PHE A 10 8.47 13.06 7.25
C PHE A 10 7.56 14.01 8.03
N LEU A 11 7.74 14.12 9.36
CA LEU A 11 6.97 14.98 10.26
C LEU A 11 7.56 16.38 10.43
N VAL A 12 8.37 16.85 9.48
CA VAL A 12 9.07 18.15 9.53
C VAL A 12 8.10 19.27 9.93
N GLY A 13 8.33 19.84 11.12
CA GLY A 13 7.48 20.90 11.68
C GLY A 13 7.18 20.74 13.18
N MET A 14 7.55 19.63 13.81
CA MET A 14 7.41 19.51 15.27
C MET A 14 8.36 20.49 15.99
N LYS A 15 7.80 21.18 16.97
CA LYS A 15 8.36 22.28 17.78
C LYS A 15 9.80 22.02 18.26
N GLU A 16 10.59 23.09 18.46
CA GLU A 16 11.97 23.00 18.99
C GLU A 16 12.06 22.35 20.39
N THR A 17 10.94 22.23 21.11
CA THR A 17 10.83 21.57 22.43
C THR A 17 9.80 20.46 22.38
N ILE A 18 10.26 19.20 22.43
CA ILE A 18 9.44 17.98 22.49
C ILE A 18 9.28 17.58 23.96
N THR A 19 8.04 17.34 24.39
CA THR A 19 7.74 16.82 25.73
C THR A 19 8.05 15.32 25.84
N THR A 20 8.18 14.80 27.05
CA THR A 20 8.48 13.37 27.26
C THR A 20 7.37 12.45 26.72
N SER A 21 6.11 12.91 26.77
CA SER A 21 4.97 12.18 26.22
C SER A 21 4.99 12.15 24.69
N GLU A 22 5.31 13.28 24.04
CA GLU A 22 5.48 13.33 22.59
C GLU A 22 6.66 12.46 22.11
N GLU A 23 7.74 12.40 22.89
CA GLU A 23 8.89 11.53 22.59
C GLU A 23 8.53 10.04 22.64
N GLU A 24 7.78 9.61 23.66
CA GLU A 24 7.27 8.24 23.77
C GLU A 24 6.32 7.91 22.60
N MET A 25 5.43 8.84 22.29
CA MET A 25 4.54 8.73 21.13
C MET A 25 5.32 8.57 19.82
N LEU A 26 6.32 9.41 19.56
CA LEU A 26 7.15 9.34 18.36
C LEU A 26 7.92 8.02 18.27
N THR A 27 8.36 7.49 19.40
CA THR A 27 9.00 6.17 19.48
C THR A 27 8.02 5.07 19.07
N ASN A 28 6.80 5.08 19.60
CA ASN A 28 5.76 4.14 19.20
C ASN A 28 5.42 4.23 17.70
N LEU A 29 5.38 5.44 17.14
CA LEU A 29 5.19 5.62 15.70
C LEU A 29 6.37 5.10 14.86
N GLN A 30 7.60 5.25 15.37
CA GLN A 30 8.80 4.73 14.72
C GLN A 30 8.74 3.21 14.61
N ASP A 31 8.38 2.50 15.68
CA ASP A 31 8.24 1.03 15.66
C ASP A 31 7.19 0.57 14.64
N LEU A 32 6.08 1.30 14.51
CA LEU A 32 5.05 1.01 13.51
C LEU A 32 5.54 1.32 12.09
N HIS A 33 6.34 2.36 11.91
CA HIS A 33 6.90 2.73 10.62
C HIS A 33 7.97 1.73 10.15
N GLU A 34 8.73 1.15 11.07
CA GLU A 34 9.67 0.07 10.76
C GLU A 34 8.92 -1.17 10.26
N GLN A 35 7.82 -1.55 10.91
CA GLN A 35 6.94 -2.63 10.42
C GLN A 35 6.37 -2.33 9.03
N PHE A 36 5.91 -1.10 8.79
CA PHE A 36 5.48 -0.68 7.45
C PHE A 36 6.61 -0.85 6.42
N THR A 37 7.82 -0.42 6.76
CA THR A 37 8.99 -0.48 5.88
C THR A 37 9.38 -1.92 5.58
N GLU A 38 9.30 -2.81 6.57
CA GLU A 38 9.51 -4.25 6.38
C GLU A 38 8.49 -4.86 5.41
N ILE A 39 7.19 -4.52 5.55
CA ILE A 39 6.15 -4.97 4.62
C ILE A 39 6.46 -4.50 3.19
N MET A 40 6.85 -3.24 3.04
CA MET A 40 7.11 -2.64 1.73
C MET A 40 8.37 -3.19 1.05
N ASN A 41 9.44 -3.40 1.81
CA ASN A 41 10.66 -4.02 1.32
C ASN A 41 10.40 -5.49 0.94
N GLY A 42 9.71 -6.24 1.80
CA GLY A 42 9.32 -7.62 1.53
C GLY A 42 8.40 -7.74 0.31
N PHE A 43 7.55 -6.73 0.06
CA PHE A 43 6.76 -6.67 -1.17
C PHE A 43 7.63 -6.43 -2.41
N GLU A 44 8.58 -5.51 -2.36
CA GLU A 44 9.52 -5.26 -3.46
C GLU A 44 10.38 -6.49 -3.79
N ASP A 45 10.84 -7.20 -2.77
CA ASP A 45 11.59 -8.45 -2.93
C ASP A 45 10.75 -9.53 -3.63
N GLN A 46 9.50 -9.74 -3.19
CA GLN A 46 8.58 -10.71 -3.81
C GLN A 46 8.26 -10.35 -5.27
N VAL A 47 8.01 -9.08 -5.58
CA VAL A 47 7.79 -8.63 -6.96
C VAL A 47 9.02 -8.85 -7.83
N SER A 48 10.22 -8.64 -7.26
CA SER A 48 11.49 -8.85 -7.96
C SER A 48 11.75 -10.34 -8.21
N GLU A 49 11.50 -11.19 -7.22
CA GLU A 49 11.60 -12.66 -7.34
C GLU A 49 10.66 -13.20 -8.42
N HIS A 50 9.44 -12.67 -8.49
CA HIS A 50 8.42 -13.08 -9.46
C HIS A 50 8.42 -12.26 -10.77
N ALA A 51 9.41 -11.40 -11.00
CA ALA A 51 9.40 -10.46 -12.13
C ALA A 51 9.30 -11.13 -13.51
N LEU A 52 9.76 -12.39 -13.65
CA LEU A 52 9.70 -13.17 -14.90
C LEU A 52 8.37 -13.90 -15.11
N SER A 53 7.62 -14.19 -14.04
CA SER A 53 6.31 -14.84 -14.11
C SER A 53 5.17 -13.83 -14.18
N MET A 54 5.39 -12.61 -13.72
CA MET A 54 4.41 -11.52 -13.76
C MET A 54 4.34 -10.85 -15.14
N SER A 55 3.14 -10.40 -15.53
CA SER A 55 3.00 -9.55 -16.71
C SER A 55 3.59 -8.15 -16.47
N PRO A 56 3.94 -7.40 -17.54
CA PRO A 56 4.34 -6.00 -17.42
C PRO A 56 3.27 -5.14 -16.71
N GLU A 57 1.99 -5.36 -17.00
CA GLU A 57 0.87 -4.65 -16.38
C GLU A 57 0.79 -4.92 -14.88
N ALA A 58 0.96 -6.18 -14.47
CA ALA A 58 1.06 -6.51 -13.05
C ALA A 58 2.19 -5.71 -12.39
N ARG A 59 3.40 -5.73 -12.94
CA ARG A 59 4.51 -4.96 -12.36
C ARG A 59 4.25 -3.45 -12.27
N ILE A 60 3.50 -2.87 -13.20
CA ILE A 60 3.03 -1.47 -13.10
C ILE A 60 2.07 -1.32 -11.91
N VAL A 61 1.08 -2.20 -11.77
CA VAL A 61 0.15 -2.20 -10.64
C VAL A 61 0.87 -2.38 -9.30
N ALA A 62 1.91 -3.24 -9.22
CA ALA A 62 2.74 -3.38 -8.02
C ALA A 62 3.42 -2.06 -7.63
N HIS A 63 3.97 -1.34 -8.61
CA HIS A 63 4.59 -0.04 -8.36
C HIS A 63 3.55 0.99 -7.88
N GLU A 64 2.40 1.04 -8.55
CA GLU A 64 1.27 1.88 -8.18
C GLU A 64 0.74 1.60 -6.77
N LEU A 65 0.66 0.33 -6.40
CA LEU A 65 0.22 -0.12 -5.08
C LEU A 65 1.20 0.36 -4.01
N ARG A 66 2.50 0.21 -4.24
CA ARG A 66 3.54 0.72 -3.33
C ARG A 66 3.40 2.22 -3.08
N VAL A 67 3.22 3.00 -4.14
CA VAL A 67 3.07 4.46 -4.02
C VAL A 67 1.82 4.82 -3.20
N ARG A 68 0.68 4.19 -3.49
CA ARG A 68 -0.58 4.47 -2.79
C ARG A 68 -0.54 4.07 -1.32
N MET A 69 0.02 2.91 -0.99
CA MET A 69 0.19 2.47 0.40
C MET A 69 1.07 3.44 1.17
N TYR A 70 2.17 3.91 0.57
CA TYR A 70 3.03 4.89 1.23
C TYR A 70 2.35 6.26 1.43
N GLN A 71 1.54 6.71 0.48
CA GLN A 71 0.76 7.94 0.62
C GLN A 71 -0.29 7.84 1.72
N ASP A 72 -1.07 6.76 1.77
CA ASP A 72 -2.05 6.51 2.83
C ASP A 72 -1.37 6.41 4.21
N TRP A 73 -0.25 5.68 4.28
CA TRP A 73 0.55 5.55 5.50
C TRP A 73 0.99 6.90 6.05
N ARG A 74 1.59 7.75 5.19
CA ARG A 74 1.99 9.10 5.58
C ARG A 74 0.81 9.94 6.05
N ALA A 75 -0.32 9.90 5.34
CA ALA A 75 -1.51 10.65 5.73
C ALA A 75 -1.99 10.25 7.14
N LYS A 76 -2.01 8.95 7.44
CA LYS A 76 -2.42 8.42 8.76
C LYS A 76 -1.49 8.84 9.89
N LEU A 77 -0.17 8.77 9.66
CA LEU A 77 0.80 9.21 10.66
C LEU A 77 0.74 10.72 10.89
N THR A 78 0.58 11.50 9.83
CA THR A 78 0.41 12.96 9.93
C THR A 78 -0.87 13.34 10.66
N GLU A 79 -2.00 12.69 10.36
CA GLU A 79 -3.28 12.88 11.06
C GLU A 79 -3.13 12.70 12.58
N TYR A 80 -2.42 11.64 12.99
CA TYR A 80 -2.20 11.33 14.40
C TYR A 80 -1.35 12.37 15.11
N VAL A 81 -0.27 12.81 14.47
CA VAL A 81 0.64 13.82 15.04
C VAL A 81 -0.03 15.20 15.16
N PHE A 82 -0.90 15.57 14.20
CA PHE A 82 -1.66 16.82 14.31
C PHE A 82 -2.67 16.79 15.46
N LEU A 83 -3.34 15.65 15.66
CA LEU A 83 -4.29 15.49 16.76
C LEU A 83 -3.59 15.59 18.12
N THR A 84 -2.37 15.04 18.23
CA THR A 84 -1.58 15.11 19.47
C THR A 84 -1.04 16.52 19.70
N ALA A 85 -0.60 17.23 18.66
CA ALA A 85 -0.08 18.61 18.79
C ALA A 85 -1.16 19.63 19.19
N SER A 86 -2.44 19.40 18.85
CA SER A 86 -3.52 20.33 19.16
C SER A 86 -3.93 20.37 20.65
N SER A 87 -3.51 19.39 21.45
CA SER A 87 -3.90 19.29 22.87
C SER A 87 -3.28 20.36 23.75
N ASP A 88 -2.08 20.82 23.40
CA ASP A 88 -1.21 21.56 24.33
C ASP A 88 -1.42 23.09 24.27
N ASP A 89 -2.24 23.60 23.35
CA ASP A 89 -2.40 25.04 23.09
C ASP A 89 -3.67 25.67 23.70
N VAL A 90 -4.45 24.90 24.47
CA VAL A 90 -5.70 25.37 25.09
C VAL A 90 -5.58 25.45 26.62
N SER A 91 -4.61 26.21 27.13
CA SER A 91 -4.62 26.62 28.55
C SER A 91 -5.24 28.01 28.68
N ASN A 92 -6.57 28.07 28.79
CA ASN A 92 -7.30 29.31 29.08
C ASN A 92 -8.20 29.16 30.32
N VAL A 93 -7.54 29.01 31.47
CA VAL A 93 -7.83 29.43 32.86
C VAL A 93 -9.26 29.38 33.47
N ASP A 94 -10.38 29.19 32.77
CA ASP A 94 -11.71 29.30 33.38
C ASP A 94 -12.73 28.21 32.94
N ALA A 95 -12.45 26.91 33.07
CA ALA A 95 -13.49 25.85 33.04
C ALA A 95 -13.03 24.45 33.52
N ALA A 96 -12.71 24.28 34.81
CA ALA A 96 -12.21 23.00 35.35
C ALA A 96 -13.10 21.76 35.09
N ASP A 97 -14.42 21.91 34.96
CA ASP A 97 -15.34 20.78 34.68
C ASP A 97 -15.52 20.50 33.17
N THR A 98 -15.11 21.42 32.29
CA THR A 98 -15.21 21.25 30.82
C THR A 98 -13.91 20.71 30.23
N GLU A 99 -12.76 21.08 30.81
CA GLU A 99 -11.44 20.60 30.41
C GLU A 99 -11.27 19.08 30.58
N GLU A 100 -11.75 18.48 31.68
CA GLU A 100 -11.61 17.03 31.91
C GLU A 100 -12.40 16.19 30.88
N LEU A 101 -13.51 16.72 30.36
CA LEU A 101 -14.32 16.05 29.36
C LEU A 101 -13.69 16.15 27.96
N GLU A 102 -13.13 17.32 27.62
CA GLU A 102 -12.45 17.58 26.34
C GLU A 102 -11.12 16.81 26.24
N GLU A 103 -10.33 16.74 27.32
CA GLU A 103 -9.08 15.97 27.36
C GLU A 103 -9.33 14.47 27.20
N LYS A 104 -10.39 13.95 27.85
CA LYS A 104 -10.78 12.54 27.71
C LYS A 104 -11.24 12.22 26.30
N GLU A 105 -12.03 13.09 25.66
CA GLU A 105 -12.45 12.90 24.28
C GLU A 105 -11.26 12.93 23.32
N ALA A 106 -10.32 13.86 23.51
CA ALA A 106 -9.09 13.94 22.73
C ALA A 106 -8.23 12.66 22.89
N GLN A 107 -8.16 12.11 24.11
CA GLN A 107 -7.44 10.87 24.37
C GLN A 107 -8.12 9.66 23.69
N ASP A 108 -9.44 9.55 23.77
CA ASP A 108 -10.20 8.49 23.10
C ASP A 108 -10.02 8.55 21.56
N GLN A 109 -9.98 9.76 20.99
CA GLN A 109 -9.69 9.97 19.57
C GLN A 109 -8.27 9.52 19.19
N ARG A 110 -7.26 9.80 20.01
CA ARG A 110 -5.88 9.33 19.80
C ARG A 110 -5.78 7.82 19.84
N ASP A 111 -6.35 7.20 20.86
CA ASP A 111 -6.32 5.74 21.02
C ASP A 111 -7.02 5.04 19.86
N SER A 112 -8.15 5.60 19.39
CA SER A 112 -8.87 5.15 18.21
C SER A 112 -8.00 5.24 16.95
N LEU A 113 -7.32 6.36 16.74
CA LEU A 113 -6.49 6.58 15.56
C LEU A 113 -5.22 5.72 15.57
N MET A 114 -4.59 5.53 16.74
CA MET A 114 -3.48 4.59 16.93
C MET A 114 -3.90 3.16 16.60
N ARG A 115 -5.09 2.73 17.03
CA ARG A 115 -5.66 1.44 16.63
C ARG A 115 -5.86 1.36 15.11
N SER A 116 -6.42 2.41 14.50
CA SER A 116 -6.58 2.48 13.05
C SER A 116 -5.25 2.40 12.28
N ILE A 117 -4.15 2.95 12.82
CA ILE A 117 -2.81 2.84 12.22
C ILE A 117 -2.34 1.38 12.25
N LYS A 118 -2.54 0.68 13.37
CA LYS A 118 -2.19 -0.74 13.51
C LYS A 118 -3.01 -1.61 12.55
N ASP A 119 -4.33 -1.42 12.52
CA ASP A 119 -5.22 -2.14 11.60
C ASP A 119 -4.81 -1.91 10.14
N ARG A 120 -4.27 -0.72 9.82
CA ARG A 120 -3.81 -0.41 8.47
C ARG A 120 -2.59 -1.24 8.06
N LEU A 121 -1.66 -1.53 8.97
CA LEU A 121 -0.54 -2.43 8.69
C LEU A 121 -1.01 -3.84 8.33
N GLU A 122 -2.00 -4.35 9.05
CA GLU A 122 -2.58 -5.68 8.77
C GLU A 122 -3.26 -5.70 7.39
N LEU A 123 -4.01 -4.64 7.05
CA LEU A 123 -4.61 -4.49 5.72
C LEU A 123 -3.55 -4.43 4.62
N PHE A 124 -2.44 -3.72 4.84
CA PHE A 124 -1.34 -3.69 3.89
C PHE A 124 -0.72 -5.07 3.64
N GLN A 125 -0.52 -5.86 4.69
CA GLN A 125 -0.04 -7.24 4.55
C GLN A 125 -1.01 -8.10 3.74
N SER A 126 -2.32 -8.01 4.03
CA SER A 126 -3.35 -8.74 3.27
C SER A 126 -3.30 -8.36 1.79
N VAL A 127 -3.26 -7.06 1.49
CA VAL A 127 -3.25 -6.55 0.12
C VAL A 127 -2.00 -6.97 -0.65
N VAL A 128 -0.84 -6.97 0.00
CA VAL A 128 0.41 -7.49 -0.59
C VAL A 128 0.29 -8.99 -0.88
N SER A 129 -0.22 -9.76 0.07
CA SER A 129 -0.38 -11.22 -0.09
C SER A 129 -1.34 -11.57 -1.24
N ASP A 130 -2.51 -10.92 -1.27
CA ASP A 130 -3.52 -11.09 -2.31
C ASP A 130 -2.96 -10.72 -3.68
N TYR A 131 -2.26 -9.58 -3.75
CA TYR A 131 -1.65 -9.11 -4.99
C TYR A 131 -0.62 -10.10 -5.53
N ILE A 132 0.31 -10.58 -4.69
CA ILE A 132 1.32 -11.55 -5.10
C ILE A 132 0.65 -12.85 -5.55
N GLN A 133 -0.34 -13.34 -4.81
CA GLN A 133 -1.08 -14.56 -5.18
C GLN A 133 -1.77 -14.43 -6.55
N VAL A 134 -2.42 -13.29 -6.84
CA VAL A 134 -3.12 -13.09 -8.12
C VAL A 134 -2.15 -12.87 -9.27
N SER A 135 -1.09 -12.09 -9.04
CA SER A 135 -0.12 -11.72 -10.09
C SER A 135 0.85 -12.83 -10.48
N THR A 136 1.03 -13.83 -9.62
CA THR A 136 1.91 -14.98 -9.86
C THR A 136 1.17 -16.24 -10.26
N GLN A 137 -0.17 -16.25 -10.18
CA GLN A 137 -0.98 -17.35 -10.67
C GLN A 137 -0.73 -17.55 -12.16
N ILE A 138 0.05 -18.59 -12.47
CA ILE A 138 0.20 -19.09 -13.82
C ILE A 138 -1.20 -19.51 -14.28
N ARG A 139 -1.82 -18.73 -15.16
CA ARG A 139 -3.03 -19.16 -15.88
C ARG A 139 -2.64 -20.37 -16.73
N THR A 140 -2.77 -21.56 -16.15
CA THR A 140 -2.58 -22.86 -16.80
C THR A 140 -3.73 -23.13 -17.78
N LYS A 141 -3.87 -22.28 -18.79
CA LYS A 141 -4.69 -22.52 -19.98
C LYS A 141 -3.88 -22.29 -21.24
N ARG A 142 -2.66 -22.85 -21.29
CA ARG A 142 -2.09 -23.27 -22.57
C ARG A 142 -2.17 -24.79 -22.62
N PRO A 143 -2.95 -25.40 -23.53
CA PRO A 143 -2.63 -26.77 -23.90
C PRO A 143 -1.20 -26.71 -24.44
N ILE A 144 -0.29 -27.41 -23.76
CA ILE A 144 1.07 -27.63 -24.26
C ILE A 144 0.89 -28.39 -25.56
N LEU A 145 0.90 -27.67 -26.68
CA LEU A 145 1.05 -28.28 -28.00
C LEU A 145 2.45 -28.90 -28.00
N ALA A 146 2.52 -30.18 -27.63
CA ALA A 146 3.70 -30.99 -27.80
C ALA A 146 4.17 -30.85 -29.26
N PRO A 147 5.45 -30.58 -29.53
CA PRO A 147 5.94 -30.65 -30.90
C PRO A 147 5.87 -32.10 -31.35
N ALA A 148 5.00 -32.37 -32.30
CA ALA A 148 4.92 -33.62 -33.01
C ALA A 148 6.28 -33.92 -33.65
N VAL A 149 6.94 -34.98 -33.16
CA VAL A 149 8.05 -35.61 -33.87
C VAL A 149 7.51 -36.27 -35.13
N SER A 150 7.57 -35.58 -36.26
CA SER A 150 7.69 -36.21 -37.59
C SER A 150 7.89 -35.17 -38.71
N SER A 151 9.10 -35.15 -39.26
CA SER A 151 9.32 -34.96 -40.71
C SER A 151 9.52 -36.37 -41.31
N PRO A 152 9.32 -36.63 -42.62
CA PRO A 152 9.42 -35.67 -43.74
C PRO A 152 8.36 -35.83 -44.87
N SER A 153 8.18 -34.80 -45.72
CA SER A 153 8.18 -34.89 -47.21
C SER A 153 7.46 -33.72 -47.90
N SER A 154 8.23 -32.98 -48.70
CA SER A 154 7.95 -32.45 -50.06
C SER A 154 6.56 -31.89 -50.47
N LYS A 155 6.63 -30.64 -50.93
CA LYS A 155 5.87 -29.98 -52.03
C LYS A 155 4.36 -29.75 -51.87
N ASN A 156 4.01 -28.48 -51.61
CA ASN A 156 3.21 -27.58 -52.46
C ASN A 156 2.29 -26.62 -51.69
N LYS A 157 2.17 -25.43 -52.27
CA LYS A 157 1.15 -24.38 -52.07
C LYS A 157 1.27 -23.49 -50.82
N ARG A 158 1.86 -22.31 -51.10
CA ARG A 158 1.67 -21.06 -50.37
C ARG A 158 0.17 -20.69 -50.36
N ALA A 159 -0.42 -20.57 -49.18
CA ALA A 159 -1.56 -19.68 -48.94
C ALA A 159 -1.15 -18.78 -47.76
N LEU A 160 -1.05 -17.49 -48.04
CA LEU A 160 -0.73 -16.44 -47.08
C LEU A 160 -2.03 -16.04 -46.36
N HIS A 161 -1.96 -16.01 -45.02
CA HIS A 161 -2.71 -15.16 -44.07
C HIS A 161 -4.22 -15.41 -43.92
N SER A 162 -4.82 -15.33 -42.74
CA SER A 162 -4.35 -14.96 -41.40
C SER A 162 -5.53 -15.26 -40.47
N ASP A 163 -5.51 -16.39 -39.77
CA ASP A 163 -6.38 -16.57 -38.61
C ASP A 163 -5.85 -15.65 -37.51
N VAL A 164 -6.36 -14.42 -37.47
CA VAL A 164 -6.37 -13.61 -36.26
C VAL A 164 -7.44 -14.24 -35.37
N SER A 165 -7.07 -15.36 -34.75
CA SER A 165 -7.80 -15.84 -33.58
C SER A 165 -7.61 -14.78 -32.51
N ASP A 166 -8.73 -14.16 -32.14
CA ASP A 166 -8.95 -13.37 -30.94
C ASP A 166 -7.98 -13.81 -29.83
N LEU A 167 -6.88 -13.06 -29.69
CA LEU A 167 -6.21 -12.95 -28.41
C LEU A 167 -7.16 -12.11 -27.57
N GLU A 168 -8.18 -12.77 -27.00
CA GLU A 168 -8.83 -12.25 -25.80
C GLU A 168 -7.66 -11.88 -24.89
N SER A 169 -7.45 -10.57 -24.79
CA SER A 169 -6.41 -9.99 -23.97
C SER A 169 -6.87 -10.33 -22.57
N ASP A 170 -6.35 -11.46 -22.08
CA ASP A 170 -6.69 -12.01 -20.79
C ASP A 170 -5.99 -11.11 -19.76
N SER A 171 -6.53 -9.89 -19.65
CA SER A 171 -5.93 -8.76 -18.97
C SER A 171 -5.79 -9.15 -17.51
N PHE A 172 -4.61 -8.94 -16.96
CA PHE A 172 -4.41 -8.99 -15.52
C PHE A 172 -5.39 -7.99 -14.88
N ILE A 173 -6.36 -8.50 -14.11
CA ILE A 173 -7.31 -7.67 -13.35
C ILE A 173 -6.95 -7.86 -11.88
N PHE A 174 -6.25 -6.88 -11.33
CA PHE A 174 -6.17 -6.66 -9.90
C PHE A 174 -6.77 -5.30 -9.61
N GLU A 175 -7.84 -5.28 -8.82
CA GLU A 175 -8.49 -4.04 -8.40
C GLU A 175 -7.79 -3.51 -7.15
N ILE A 176 -7.24 -2.30 -7.26
CA ILE A 176 -6.64 -1.63 -6.11
C ILE A 176 -7.77 -1.35 -5.10
N PRO A 177 -7.59 -1.75 -3.82
CA PRO A 177 -8.59 -1.54 -2.78
C PRO A 177 -9.03 -0.07 -2.69
N HIS A 178 -10.34 0.17 -2.54
CA HIS A 178 -10.91 1.52 -2.54
C HIS A 178 -10.26 2.47 -1.52
N PHE A 179 -9.83 1.97 -0.37
CA PHE A 179 -9.20 2.81 0.65
C PHE A 179 -7.84 3.39 0.20
N LEU A 180 -7.19 2.78 -0.78
CA LEU A 180 -5.94 3.26 -1.40
C LEU A 180 -6.17 4.20 -2.58
N CYS A 181 -7.41 4.35 -3.05
CA CYS A 181 -7.74 5.14 -4.23
C CYS A 181 -7.86 6.65 -3.94
N GLY A 182 -7.67 7.08 -2.69
CA GLY A 182 -7.87 8.46 -2.25
C GLY A 182 -9.34 8.91 -2.37
N PRO A 183 -9.68 10.14 -1.96
CA PRO A 183 -10.99 10.70 -2.27
C PRO A 183 -11.11 10.79 -3.80
N THR A 184 -12.00 9.96 -4.36
CA THR A 184 -12.38 10.11 -5.76
C THR A 184 -13.01 11.50 -5.89
N LEU A 185 -12.44 12.35 -6.74
CA LEU A 185 -12.99 13.66 -7.12
C LEU A 185 -14.28 13.52 -7.96
N ASN A 186 -15.13 12.53 -7.64
CA ASN A 186 -16.39 12.26 -8.30
C ASN A 186 -17.51 12.25 -7.25
N SER A 187 -17.80 13.43 -6.71
CA SER A 187 -19.17 13.78 -6.34
C SER A 187 -19.44 15.14 -6.96
N VAL A 188 -20.25 15.08 -8.01
CA VAL A 188 -20.89 16.22 -8.71
C VAL A 188 -21.90 16.87 -7.78
#